data_AF-A0A6P7XDZ0-F1
#
_entry.id   AF-A0A6P7XDZ0-F1
#
_cell.length_a   1.000
_cell.length_b   1.000
_cell.length_c   1.000
_cell.angle_alpha   90.00
_cell.angle_beta   90.00
_cell.angle_gamma   90.00
#
_symmetry.space_group_name_H-M   'P 1'
#
loop_
_entity.id
_entity.type
_entity.pdbx_description
1 polymer ?
#
loop_
_entity_poly.entity_id
_entity_poly.type
_entity_poly.pdbx_seq_one_letter_code
_entity_poly.pdbx_strand_id
1 'polypeptide(L)'
;MTTIQLTEHGVLGKHPQIDESHILFYGSTPAQISEETEYIKKIRSTLKKIRKQIFKEDIENRITNHKQEAKQASQTSLDGSTTEEDKSFYNRYHRIVEKIKDKELQLLSINKENQQLQIKLEATREAGAEALRTATRKLYDSYQKRSDELKKTQHDTKHTVQVHYKEQEEKFKQNIESINQVADRLQEKHTRILELEKLVERMEEERSTLLEKKEWVEKEIQKKMANSESPESCMPLRVENSTLQEQIYHLQKVILYQHQLLRNVIHETETLNNELQRQDQTIDDLKSRIVALETQNRELKDNVEYWSIHSKLKNSKAVSVNESAFEIMSPYFMLLNLRKQKT
;
A
#
# COMPACT_ATOMS: atom_id res chain seq x y z
N MET A 1 19.61 44.80 -13.80
CA MET A 1 19.22 45.72 -12.71
C MET A 1 17.72 45.68 -12.54
N THR A 2 17.19 44.76 -11.75
CA THR A 2 16.04 45.01 -10.87
C THR A 2 16.16 44.07 -9.67
N THR A 3 16.13 44.68 -8.51
CA THR A 3 16.50 44.16 -7.19
C THR A 3 15.36 43.43 -6.49
N ILE A 4 15.79 42.52 -5.63
CA ILE A 4 15.07 41.70 -4.65
C ILE A 4 14.18 42.53 -3.72
N GLN A 5 13.00 42.00 -3.36
CA GLN A 5 12.42 42.16 -2.03
C GLN A 5 12.11 40.77 -1.46
N LEU A 6 12.84 40.42 -0.41
CA LEU A 6 12.64 39.30 0.50
C LEU A 6 11.67 39.76 1.59
N THR A 7 10.63 38.98 1.85
CA THR A 7 9.94 38.97 3.15
C THR A 7 9.66 37.52 3.54
N GLU A 8 10.35 37.07 4.58
CA GLU A 8 10.02 35.90 5.40
C GLU A 8 8.61 36.04 5.98
N HIS A 9 7.88 34.93 6.08
CA HIS A 9 7.36 34.41 7.36
C HIS A 9 6.63 33.08 7.16
N GLY A 10 6.88 32.14 8.09
CA GLY A 10 5.82 31.31 8.65
C GLY A 10 5.60 29.93 8.03
N VAL A 11 6.28 28.94 8.60
CA VAL A 11 5.87 27.54 8.62
C VAL A 11 4.39 27.42 9.02
N LEU A 12 3.55 26.90 8.13
CA LEU A 12 2.40 26.09 8.52
C LEU A 12 1.94 25.25 7.32
N GLY A 13 2.12 23.94 7.44
CA GLY A 13 1.66 22.98 6.44
C GLY A 13 0.14 23.04 6.27
N LYS A 14 -0.30 23.08 5.01
CA LYS A 14 -1.65 22.67 4.61
C LYS A 14 -1.53 21.86 3.33
N HIS A 15 -1.49 20.54 3.51
CA HIS A 15 -1.78 19.59 2.45
C HIS A 15 -3.31 19.56 2.23
N PRO A 16 -3.79 19.42 0.99
CA PRO A 16 -5.20 19.40 0.65
C PRO A 16 -5.99 18.33 1.40
N GLN A 17 -7.26 18.69 1.67
CA GLN A 17 -8.34 17.87 2.21
C GLN A 17 -8.27 16.44 1.70
N ILE A 18 -8.00 15.52 2.61
CA ILE A 18 -8.29 14.11 2.45
C ILE A 18 -9.66 13.93 3.07
N ASP A 19 -10.62 13.51 2.25
CA ASP A 19 -11.95 13.08 2.68
C ASP A 19 -11.87 12.18 3.90
N GLU A 20 -12.40 12.65 5.03
CA GLU A 20 -12.65 11.86 6.24
C GLU A 20 -13.86 10.92 6.05
N SER A 21 -13.93 10.21 4.93
CA SER A 21 -15.05 9.32 4.61
C SER A 21 -14.66 7.85 4.51
N HIS A 22 -13.56 7.42 5.13
CA HIS A 22 -13.23 5.99 5.21
C HIS A 22 -12.31 5.60 6.37
N ILE A 23 -12.60 6.07 7.59
CA ILE A 23 -12.19 5.34 8.79
C ILE A 23 -13.38 4.45 9.18
N LEU A 24 -13.29 3.18 8.80
CA LEU A 24 -14.21 2.12 9.17
C LEU A 24 -14.11 1.90 10.68
N PHE A 25 -14.84 2.70 11.45
CA PHE A 25 -15.00 2.51 12.88
C PHE A 25 -15.87 1.27 13.10
N TYR A 26 -15.22 0.12 13.24
CA TYR A 26 -15.84 -1.12 13.74
C TYR A 26 -16.09 -0.97 15.25
N GLY A 27 -16.92 -0.01 15.62
CA GLY A 27 -17.38 0.18 16.99
C GLY A 27 -18.88 0.42 16.96
N SER A 28 -19.62 -0.31 17.79
CA SER A 28 -21.05 -0.08 18.00
C SER A 28 -21.27 1.41 18.28
N THR A 29 -22.27 1.99 17.60
CA THR A 29 -22.55 3.42 17.74
C THR A 29 -22.79 3.74 19.22
N PRO A 30 -22.36 4.90 19.75
CA PRO A 30 -22.60 5.25 21.16
C PRO A 30 -24.05 5.07 21.61
N ALA A 31 -24.99 5.28 20.68
CA ALA A 31 -26.42 5.00 20.86
C ALA A 31 -26.73 3.50 21.12
N GLN A 32 -26.12 2.58 20.35
CA GLN A 32 -26.26 1.13 20.55
C GLN A 32 -25.67 0.68 21.89
N ILE A 33 -24.51 1.20 22.27
CA ILE A 33 -23.90 0.86 23.57
C ILE A 33 -24.82 1.33 24.71
N SER A 34 -25.40 2.52 24.60
CA SER A 34 -26.37 3.04 25.58
C SER A 34 -27.61 2.15 25.67
N GLU A 35 -28.18 1.73 24.55
CA GLU A 35 -29.36 0.84 24.51
C GLU A 35 -29.05 -0.54 25.12
N GLU A 36 -27.92 -1.14 24.75
CA GLU A 36 -27.47 -2.42 25.31
C GLU A 36 -27.23 -2.31 26.83
N THR A 37 -26.68 -1.19 27.32
CA THR A 37 -26.50 -0.99 28.76
C THR A 37 -27.82 -0.87 29.52
N GLU A 38 -28.83 -0.22 28.95
CA GLU A 38 -30.18 -0.15 29.54
C GLU A 38 -30.88 -1.51 29.53
N TYR A 39 -30.72 -2.29 28.45
CA TYR A 39 -31.23 -3.65 28.36
C TYR A 39 -30.58 -4.57 29.42
N ILE A 40 -29.25 -4.48 29.59
CA ILE A 40 -28.51 -5.22 30.63
C ILE A 40 -28.98 -4.81 32.03
N LYS A 41 -29.24 -3.52 32.29
CA LYS A 41 -29.82 -3.07 33.57
C LYS A 41 -31.20 -3.68 33.82
N LYS A 42 -32.05 -3.74 32.79
CA LYS A 42 -33.38 -4.36 32.89
C LYS A 42 -33.28 -5.86 33.23
N ILE A 43 -32.39 -6.60 32.57
CA ILE A 43 -32.11 -8.02 32.88
C ILE A 43 -31.58 -8.19 34.31
N ARG A 44 -30.63 -7.36 34.76
CA ARG A 44 -30.13 -7.42 36.14
C ARG A 44 -31.26 -7.19 37.14
N SER A 45 -32.18 -6.27 36.86
CA SER A 45 -33.30 -5.98 37.74
C SER A 45 -34.28 -7.16 37.84
N THR A 46 -34.58 -7.85 36.74
CA THR A 46 -35.47 -9.02 36.72
C THR A 46 -34.81 -10.23 37.37
N LEU A 47 -33.53 -10.49 37.08
CA LEU A 47 -32.77 -11.55 37.78
C LEU A 47 -32.67 -11.31 39.29
N LYS A 48 -32.53 -10.04 39.72
CA LYS A 48 -32.54 -9.68 41.15
C LYS A 48 -33.91 -9.92 41.80
N LYS A 49 -35.01 -9.70 41.08
CA LYS A 49 -36.38 -10.02 41.55
C LYS A 49 -36.58 -11.54 41.67
N ILE A 50 -36.20 -12.30 40.63
CA ILE A 50 -36.28 -13.77 40.62
C ILE A 50 -35.45 -14.36 41.76
N ARG A 51 -34.22 -13.86 41.96
CA ARG A 51 -33.38 -14.28 43.09
C ARG A 51 -34.05 -14.01 44.43
N LYS A 52 -34.65 -12.82 44.63
CA LYS A 52 -35.37 -12.53 45.87
C LYS A 52 -36.58 -13.44 46.09
N GLN A 53 -37.24 -13.88 45.02
CA GLN A 53 -38.38 -14.78 45.09
C GLN A 53 -37.95 -16.20 45.47
N ILE A 54 -36.95 -16.76 44.78
CA ILE A 54 -36.40 -18.09 45.08
C ILE A 54 -35.86 -18.16 46.52
N PHE A 55 -35.09 -17.16 46.95
CA PHE A 55 -34.52 -17.17 48.30
C PHE A 55 -35.51 -16.81 49.41
N LYS A 56 -36.64 -16.14 49.12
CA LYS A 56 -37.73 -15.98 50.12
C LYS A 56 -38.55 -17.26 50.26
N GLU A 57 -38.92 -17.89 49.15
CA GLU A 57 -39.70 -19.15 49.15
C GLU A 57 -38.90 -20.32 49.75
N ASP A 58 -37.59 -20.44 49.50
CA ASP A 58 -36.77 -21.53 50.07
C ASP A 58 -36.54 -21.41 51.59
N ILE A 59 -36.44 -20.18 52.12
CA ILE A 59 -36.26 -19.96 53.56
C ILE A 59 -37.58 -20.19 54.30
N GLU A 60 -38.71 -19.74 53.74
CA GLU A 60 -40.04 -19.97 54.33
C GLU A 60 -40.40 -21.47 54.30
N ASN A 61 -40.09 -22.20 53.22
CA ASN A 61 -40.35 -23.65 53.10
C ASN A 61 -39.43 -24.53 53.98
N ARG A 62 -38.18 -24.11 54.25
CA ARG A 62 -37.30 -24.84 55.18
C ARG A 62 -37.70 -24.64 56.65
N ILE A 63 -38.23 -23.46 57.01
CA ILE A 63 -38.70 -23.18 58.37
C ILE A 63 -40.01 -23.91 58.68
N THR A 64 -40.91 -24.06 57.70
CA THR A 64 -42.16 -24.83 57.88
C THR A 64 -41.91 -26.34 58.00
N ASN A 65 -41.01 -26.91 57.19
CA ASN A 65 -40.69 -28.35 57.25
C ASN A 65 -39.96 -28.75 58.54
N HIS A 66 -39.01 -27.94 59.05
CA HIS A 66 -38.36 -28.24 60.34
C HIS A 66 -39.28 -28.08 61.56
N LYS A 67 -40.39 -27.34 61.45
CA LYS A 67 -41.38 -27.20 62.53
C LYS A 67 -42.42 -28.34 62.55
N GLN A 68 -42.58 -29.09 61.45
CA GLN A 68 -43.43 -30.28 61.36
C GLN A 68 -42.68 -31.58 61.67
N GLU A 69 -41.38 -31.68 61.37
CA GLU A 69 -40.58 -32.90 61.64
C GLU A 69 -40.14 -33.05 63.12
N ALA A 70 -40.17 -31.98 63.92
CA ALA A 70 -39.88 -32.04 65.36
C ALA A 70 -41.07 -32.53 66.24
N LYS A 71 -42.19 -32.98 65.64
CA LYS A 71 -43.38 -33.47 66.37
C LYS A 71 -43.79 -34.93 66.07
N GLN A 72 -42.97 -35.70 65.36
CA GLN A 72 -43.20 -37.14 65.14
C GLN A 72 -41.97 -37.98 65.48
N ALA A 73 -41.53 -37.91 66.74
CA ALA A 73 -40.62 -38.92 67.32
C ALA A 73 -40.79 -38.94 68.84
N SER A 74 -41.98 -39.31 69.31
CA SER A 74 -42.22 -39.64 70.71
C SER A 74 -43.39 -40.63 70.79
N GLN A 75 -43.11 -41.89 70.49
CA GLN A 75 -43.90 -43.01 70.98
C GLN A 75 -42.94 -44.13 71.35
N THR A 76 -42.51 -44.07 72.60
CA THR A 76 -41.86 -45.13 73.34
C THR A 76 -42.89 -45.65 74.34
N SER A 77 -43.27 -46.92 74.23
CA SER A 77 -43.81 -47.72 75.35
C SER A 77 -43.66 -49.20 74.93
N LEU A 78 -42.72 -49.90 75.56
CA LEU A 78 -42.92 -50.76 76.74
C LEU A 78 -43.47 -52.12 76.31
N ASP A 79 -42.64 -53.15 76.45
CA ASP A 79 -43.00 -54.23 77.36
C ASP A 79 -41.74 -54.96 77.83
N GLY A 80 -41.73 -55.37 79.09
CA GLY A 80 -40.58 -55.97 79.76
C GLY A 80 -40.88 -57.39 80.22
N SER A 81 -39.87 -58.26 80.13
CA SER A 81 -39.80 -59.45 80.97
C SER A 81 -38.36 -60.00 81.02
N THR A 82 -37.68 -59.65 82.11
CA THR A 82 -36.79 -60.49 82.93
C THR A 82 -35.75 -61.38 82.24
N THR A 83 -34.48 -60.98 82.45
CA THR A 83 -33.29 -61.82 82.75
C THR A 83 -32.59 -62.61 81.63
N GLU A 84 -33.02 -62.52 80.37
CA GLU A 84 -32.18 -62.79 79.17
C GLU A 84 -31.89 -61.51 78.35
N GLU A 85 -32.51 -60.39 78.73
CA GLU A 85 -32.52 -59.12 78.03
C GLU A 85 -31.16 -58.42 78.03
N ASP A 86 -30.31 -58.65 79.03
CA ASP A 86 -28.98 -58.03 79.11
C ASP A 86 -28.06 -58.52 77.99
N LYS A 87 -27.98 -59.83 77.73
CA LYS A 87 -27.15 -60.36 76.62
C LYS A 87 -27.67 -59.89 75.25
N SER A 88 -28.98 -59.85 75.06
CA SER A 88 -29.62 -59.34 73.84
C SER A 88 -29.37 -57.83 73.64
N PHE A 89 -29.44 -57.05 74.71
CA PHE A 89 -29.17 -55.62 74.72
C PHE A 89 -27.69 -55.32 74.45
N TYR A 90 -26.76 -56.02 75.11
CA TYR A 90 -25.32 -55.89 74.86
C TYR A 90 -24.95 -56.26 73.42
N ASN A 91 -25.52 -57.33 72.87
CA ASN A 91 -25.31 -57.73 71.47
C ASN A 91 -25.88 -56.71 70.48
N ARG A 92 -27.07 -56.16 70.76
CA ARG A 92 -27.68 -55.09 69.93
C ARG A 92 -26.87 -53.81 70.00
N TYR A 93 -26.42 -53.41 71.18
CA TYR A 93 -25.57 -52.24 71.40
C TYR A 93 -24.22 -52.40 70.69
N HIS A 94 -23.55 -53.54 70.86
CA HIS A 94 -22.31 -53.86 70.15
C HIS A 94 -22.49 -53.74 68.62
N ARG A 95 -23.56 -54.33 68.07
CA ARG A 95 -23.87 -54.25 66.64
C ARG A 95 -24.12 -52.81 66.15
N ILE A 96 -24.66 -51.95 67.00
CA ILE A 96 -24.87 -50.52 66.67
C ILE A 96 -23.54 -49.78 66.68
N VAL A 97 -22.71 -50.00 67.69
CA VAL A 97 -21.37 -49.39 67.80
C VAL A 97 -20.48 -49.81 66.64
N GLU A 98 -20.51 -51.07 66.25
CA GLU A 98 -19.76 -51.59 65.10
C GLU A 98 -20.24 -50.95 63.79
N LYS A 99 -21.56 -50.84 63.58
CA LYS A 99 -22.14 -50.10 62.44
C LYS A 99 -21.78 -48.60 62.44
N ILE A 100 -21.66 -47.97 63.61
CA ILE A 100 -21.21 -46.58 63.72
C ILE A 100 -19.74 -46.49 63.30
N LYS A 101 -18.89 -47.39 63.79
CA LYS A 101 -17.47 -47.46 63.43
C LYS A 101 -17.26 -47.70 61.94
N ASP A 102 -18.03 -48.59 61.33
CA ASP A 102 -18.00 -48.83 59.88
C ASP A 102 -18.42 -47.59 59.10
N LYS A 103 -19.46 -46.89 59.55
CA LYS A 103 -19.89 -45.61 58.95
C LYS A 103 -18.83 -44.52 59.11
N GLU A 104 -18.15 -44.44 60.25
CA GLU A 104 -17.04 -43.50 60.47
C GLU A 104 -15.88 -43.77 59.51
N LEU A 105 -15.52 -45.05 59.29
CA LEU A 105 -14.50 -45.43 58.30
C LEU A 105 -14.93 -45.07 56.87
N GLN A 106 -16.20 -45.28 56.52
CA GLN A 106 -16.75 -44.86 55.22
C GLN A 106 -16.71 -43.34 55.05
N LEU A 107 -17.10 -42.57 56.07
CA LEU A 107 -17.03 -41.12 56.07
C LEU A 107 -15.59 -40.62 55.90
N LEU A 108 -14.62 -41.24 56.57
CA LEU A 108 -13.20 -40.93 56.40
C LEU A 108 -12.72 -41.21 54.97
N SER A 109 -13.17 -42.30 54.35
CA SER A 109 -12.84 -42.62 52.95
C SER A 109 -13.43 -41.59 51.99
N ILE A 110 -14.72 -41.26 52.14
CA ILE A 110 -15.41 -40.25 51.32
C ILE A 110 -14.78 -38.87 51.51
N ASN A 111 -14.37 -38.50 52.73
CA ASN A 111 -13.71 -37.23 53.00
C ASN A 111 -12.34 -37.14 52.30
N LYS A 112 -11.54 -38.21 52.33
CA LYS A 112 -10.27 -38.28 51.58
C LYS A 112 -10.51 -38.14 50.07
N GLU A 113 -11.53 -38.79 49.54
CA GLU A 113 -11.90 -38.67 48.12
C GLU A 113 -12.32 -37.24 47.77
N ASN A 114 -13.16 -36.61 48.59
CA ASN A 114 -13.57 -35.21 48.39
C ASN A 114 -12.37 -34.24 48.40
N GLN A 115 -11.41 -34.42 49.31
CA GLN A 115 -10.17 -33.64 49.34
C GLN A 115 -9.36 -33.82 48.04
N GLN A 116 -9.24 -35.06 47.53
CA GLN A 116 -8.56 -35.32 46.27
C GLN A 116 -9.27 -34.69 45.07
N LEU A 117 -10.61 -34.76 45.04
CA LEU A 117 -11.41 -34.13 43.99
C LEU A 117 -11.27 -32.61 44.00
N GLN A 118 -11.21 -31.99 45.18
CA GLN A 118 -10.97 -30.56 45.32
C GLN A 118 -9.62 -30.16 44.71
N ILE A 119 -8.54 -30.88 45.04
CA ILE A 119 -7.20 -30.63 44.48
C ILE A 119 -7.20 -30.79 42.95
N LYS A 120 -7.83 -31.85 42.42
CA LYS A 120 -7.94 -32.06 40.96
C LYS A 120 -8.71 -30.93 40.29
N LEU A 121 -9.80 -30.48 40.89
CA LEU A 121 -10.61 -29.39 40.38
C LEU A 121 -9.85 -28.05 40.40
N GLU A 122 -9.09 -27.77 41.46
CA GLU A 122 -8.22 -26.59 41.52
C GLU A 122 -7.08 -26.69 40.48
N ALA A 123 -6.44 -27.85 40.33
CA ALA A 123 -5.39 -28.07 39.34
C ALA A 123 -5.90 -27.91 37.89
N THR A 124 -7.07 -28.43 37.57
CA THR A 124 -7.69 -28.26 36.23
C THR A 124 -8.10 -26.81 35.97
N ARG A 125 -8.59 -26.09 36.98
CA ARG A 125 -8.88 -24.65 36.87
C ARG A 125 -7.62 -23.83 36.65
N GLU A 126 -6.56 -24.08 37.41
CA GLU A 126 -5.29 -23.35 37.25
C GLU A 126 -4.62 -23.68 35.92
N ALA A 127 -4.60 -24.94 35.50
CA ALA A 127 -4.11 -25.33 34.17
C ALA A 127 -4.88 -24.64 33.04
N GLY A 128 -6.21 -24.54 33.17
CA GLY A 128 -7.04 -23.80 32.22
C GLY A 128 -6.74 -22.29 32.20
N ALA A 129 -6.57 -21.68 33.37
CA ALA A 129 -6.21 -20.26 33.49
C ALA A 129 -4.82 -19.99 32.89
N GLU A 130 -3.83 -20.85 33.15
CA GLU A 130 -2.48 -20.69 32.62
C GLU A 130 -2.40 -20.93 31.11
N ALA A 131 -3.18 -21.88 30.58
CA ALA A 131 -3.33 -22.07 29.13
C ALA A 131 -3.88 -20.81 28.46
N LEU A 132 -4.89 -20.16 29.07
CA LEU A 132 -5.43 -18.89 28.58
C LEU A 132 -4.39 -17.77 28.64
N ARG A 133 -3.70 -17.59 29.78
CA ARG A 133 -2.64 -16.57 29.91
C ARG A 133 -1.54 -16.76 28.86
N THR A 134 -1.12 -18.01 28.64
CA THR A 134 -0.11 -18.37 27.63
C THR A 134 -0.61 -18.09 26.22
N ALA A 135 -1.85 -18.45 25.90
CA ALA A 135 -2.45 -18.18 24.60
C ALA A 135 -2.58 -16.66 24.35
N THR A 136 -3.04 -15.89 25.33
CA THR A 136 -3.13 -14.43 25.25
C THR A 136 -1.77 -13.78 25.06
N ARG A 137 -0.75 -14.22 25.82
CA ARG A 137 0.63 -13.71 25.67
C ARG A 137 1.18 -13.99 24.27
N LYS A 138 1.05 -15.23 23.79
CA LYS A 138 1.48 -15.60 22.42
C LYS A 138 0.77 -14.78 21.35
N LEU A 139 -0.54 -14.55 21.51
CA LEU A 139 -1.31 -13.72 20.59
C LEU A 139 -0.79 -12.27 20.60
N TYR A 140 -0.56 -11.69 21.77
CA TYR A 140 -0.02 -10.34 21.90
C TYR A 140 1.39 -10.22 21.30
N ASP A 141 2.29 -11.16 21.62
CA ASP A 141 3.65 -11.18 21.09
C ASP A 141 3.65 -11.31 19.57
N SER A 142 2.79 -12.17 19.00
CA SER A 142 2.67 -12.31 17.56
C SER A 142 2.12 -11.06 16.88
N TYR A 143 1.13 -10.40 17.47
CA TYR A 143 0.59 -9.14 16.96
C TYR A 143 1.63 -8.03 17.01
N GLN A 144 2.35 -7.92 18.12
CA GLN A 144 3.40 -6.93 18.32
C GLN A 144 4.54 -7.12 17.29
N LYS A 145 5.05 -8.35 17.14
CA LYS A 145 6.06 -8.68 16.13
C LYS A 145 5.61 -8.31 14.72
N ARG A 146 4.38 -8.68 14.35
CA ARG A 146 3.82 -8.36 13.04
C ARG A 146 3.66 -6.84 12.83
N SER A 147 3.29 -6.11 13.88
CA SER A 147 3.19 -4.64 13.82
C SER A 147 4.57 -4.00 13.61
N ASP A 148 5.58 -4.46 14.33
CA ASP A 148 6.94 -3.93 14.24
C ASP A 148 7.62 -4.28 12.90
N GLU A 149 7.40 -5.50 12.40
CA GLU A 149 7.82 -5.93 11.05
C GLU A 149 7.14 -5.07 9.96
N LEU A 150 5.85 -4.79 10.09
CA LEU A 150 5.13 -3.93 9.14
C LEU A 150 5.69 -2.50 9.16
N LYS A 151 5.95 -1.93 10.34
CA LYS A 151 6.58 -0.60 10.45
C LYS A 151 7.97 -0.57 9.83
N LYS A 152 8.77 -1.61 10.06
CA LYS A 152 10.10 -1.73 9.47
C LYS A 152 10.03 -1.81 7.94
N THR A 153 9.19 -2.67 7.40
CA THR A 153 9.02 -2.79 5.94
C THR A 153 8.47 -1.51 5.31
N GLN A 154 7.55 -0.80 5.98
CA GLN A 154 7.09 0.53 5.54
C GLN A 154 8.21 1.57 5.54
N HIS A 155 9.05 1.59 6.58
CA HIS A 155 10.21 2.47 6.64
C HIS A 155 11.21 2.13 5.52
N ASP A 156 11.52 0.85 5.32
CA ASP A 156 12.46 0.38 4.32
C ASP A 156 11.96 0.69 2.89
N THR A 157 10.67 0.44 2.61
CA THR A 157 10.06 0.79 1.31
C THR A 157 10.02 2.29 1.06
N LYS A 158 9.73 3.11 2.08
CA LYS A 158 9.83 4.57 1.97
C LYS A 158 11.26 5.01 1.65
N HIS A 159 12.24 4.41 2.32
CA HIS A 159 13.64 4.71 2.10
C HIS A 159 14.10 4.32 0.69
N THR A 160 13.77 3.11 0.22
CA THR A 160 14.13 2.66 -1.13
C THR A 160 13.49 3.53 -2.21
N VAL A 161 12.21 3.91 -2.04
CA VAL A 161 11.55 4.85 -2.96
C VAL A 161 12.22 6.22 -2.94
N GLN A 162 12.63 6.72 -1.77
CA GLN A 162 13.32 8.01 -1.66
C GLN A 162 14.70 7.99 -2.32
N VAL A 163 15.47 6.91 -2.15
CA VAL A 163 16.78 6.75 -2.80
C VAL A 163 16.59 6.68 -4.32
N HIS A 164 15.67 5.84 -4.79
CA HIS A 164 15.38 5.73 -6.23
C HIS A 164 14.94 7.07 -6.82
N TYR A 165 14.09 7.84 -6.12
CA TYR A 165 13.68 9.17 -6.58
C TYR A 165 14.88 10.11 -6.77
N LYS A 166 15.77 10.18 -5.78
CA LYS A 166 16.99 11.02 -5.87
C LYS A 166 17.93 10.57 -6.98
N GLU A 167 18.09 9.27 -7.18
CA GLU A 167 18.90 8.74 -8.27
C GLU A 167 18.34 9.11 -9.64
N GLN A 168 17.02 9.08 -9.81
CA GLN A 168 16.38 9.50 -11.06
C GLN A 168 16.50 11.02 -11.26
N GLU A 169 16.36 11.82 -10.20
CA GLU A 169 16.55 13.28 -10.23
C GLU A 169 17.97 13.65 -10.70
N GLU A 170 19.00 13.01 -10.14
CA GLU A 170 20.39 13.21 -10.57
C GLU A 170 20.63 12.80 -12.02
N LYS A 171 20.04 11.68 -12.48
CA LYS A 171 20.12 11.28 -13.89
C LYS A 171 19.48 12.31 -14.82
N PHE A 172 18.33 12.86 -14.46
CA PHE A 172 17.70 13.92 -15.24
C PHE A 172 18.56 15.18 -15.29
N LYS A 173 19.16 15.56 -14.16
CA LYS A 173 20.07 16.70 -14.10
C LYS A 173 21.29 16.52 -15.02
N GLN A 174 21.92 15.35 -14.99
CA GLN A 174 23.02 15.00 -15.89
C GLN A 174 22.60 15.01 -17.36
N ASN A 175 21.39 14.52 -17.67
CA ASN A 175 20.88 14.53 -19.05
C ASN A 175 20.61 15.96 -19.54
N ILE A 176 20.03 16.81 -18.69
CA ILE A 176 19.82 18.24 -19.01
C ILE A 176 21.17 18.93 -19.27
N GLU A 177 22.19 18.66 -18.46
CA GLU A 177 23.53 19.21 -18.66
C GLU A 177 24.16 18.75 -19.98
N SER A 178 24.02 17.47 -20.33
CA SER A 178 24.47 16.92 -21.63
C SER A 178 23.76 17.60 -22.81
N ILE A 179 22.44 17.78 -22.72
CA ILE A 179 21.64 18.47 -23.75
C ILE A 179 22.10 19.92 -23.90
N ASN A 180 22.33 20.64 -22.81
CA ASN A 180 22.83 22.01 -22.85
C ASN A 180 24.20 22.08 -23.52
N GLN A 181 25.12 21.16 -23.22
CA GLN A 181 26.43 21.10 -23.88
C GLN A 181 26.33 20.81 -25.39
N VAL A 182 25.34 20.02 -25.82
CA VAL A 182 25.07 19.80 -27.26
C VAL A 182 24.48 21.06 -27.89
N ALA A 183 23.55 21.73 -27.21
CA ALA A 183 22.95 22.97 -27.69
C ALA A 183 24.01 24.09 -27.86
N ASP A 184 24.92 24.25 -26.90
CA ASP A 184 26.00 25.24 -26.96
C ASP A 184 26.95 24.96 -28.15
N ARG A 185 27.37 23.71 -28.32
CA ARG A 185 28.20 23.29 -29.48
C ARG A 185 27.48 23.50 -30.80
N LEU A 186 26.17 23.22 -30.84
CA LEU A 186 25.36 23.45 -32.02
C LEU A 186 25.29 24.94 -32.36
N GLN A 187 25.06 25.80 -31.37
CA GLN A 187 25.05 27.24 -31.55
C GLN A 187 26.39 27.77 -32.05
N GLU A 188 27.51 27.30 -31.51
CA GLU A 188 28.86 27.66 -31.99
C GLU A 188 29.03 27.30 -33.47
N LYS A 189 28.67 26.08 -33.87
CA LYS A 189 28.71 25.65 -35.27
C LYS A 189 27.83 26.52 -36.17
N HIS A 190 26.62 26.88 -35.73
CA HIS A 190 25.75 27.80 -36.47
C HIS A 190 26.37 29.18 -36.65
N THR A 191 26.99 29.75 -35.60
CA THR A 191 27.70 31.02 -35.72
C THR A 191 28.86 30.94 -36.71
N ARG A 192 29.59 29.82 -36.71
CA ARG A 192 30.69 29.59 -37.66
C ARG A 192 30.20 29.47 -39.10
N ILE A 193 29.06 28.83 -39.33
CA ILE A 193 28.43 28.74 -40.67
C ILE A 193 28.08 30.14 -41.15
N LEU A 194 27.42 30.96 -40.34
CA LEU A 194 27.03 32.33 -40.70
C LEU A 194 28.24 33.22 -41.05
N GLU A 195 29.37 33.05 -40.35
CA GLU A 195 30.62 33.76 -40.67
C GLU A 195 31.19 33.35 -42.03
N LEU A 196 31.20 32.04 -42.32
CA LEU A 196 31.72 31.51 -43.59
C LEU A 196 30.82 31.91 -44.77
N GLU A 197 29.50 31.88 -44.59
CA GLU A 197 28.54 32.33 -45.59
C GLU A 197 28.76 33.80 -45.95
N LYS A 198 28.89 34.68 -44.96
CA LYS A 198 29.20 36.11 -45.17
C LYS A 198 30.56 36.33 -45.84
N LEU A 199 31.56 35.49 -45.54
CA LEU A 199 32.86 35.57 -46.20
C LEU A 199 32.74 35.21 -47.68
N VAL A 200 32.05 34.11 -47.99
CA VAL A 200 31.82 33.65 -49.36
C VAL A 200 31.04 34.70 -50.15
N GLU A 201 29.96 35.26 -49.57
CA GLU A 201 29.16 36.32 -50.20
C GLU A 201 30.03 37.52 -50.62
N ARG A 202 30.86 38.05 -49.71
CA ARG A 202 31.77 39.16 -50.04
C ARG A 202 32.78 38.81 -51.12
N MET A 203 33.30 37.58 -51.12
CA MET A 203 34.22 37.13 -52.16
C MET A 203 33.53 37.01 -53.52
N GLU A 204 32.24 36.62 -53.55
CA GLU A 204 31.45 36.55 -54.78
C GLU A 204 31.10 37.94 -55.33
N GLU A 205 30.81 38.91 -54.45
CA GLU A 205 30.65 40.32 -54.81
C GLU A 205 31.93 40.88 -55.42
N GLU A 206 33.09 40.70 -54.75
CA GLU A 206 34.38 41.14 -55.24
C GLU A 206 34.69 40.51 -56.62
N ARG A 207 34.45 39.21 -56.78
CA ARG A 207 34.61 38.53 -58.07
C ARG A 207 33.75 39.16 -59.16
N SER A 208 32.51 39.50 -58.84
CA SER A 208 31.58 40.11 -59.80
C SER A 208 32.08 41.50 -60.24
N THR A 209 32.54 42.33 -59.31
CA THR A 209 33.13 43.64 -59.65
C THR A 209 34.40 43.54 -60.49
N LEU A 210 35.27 42.55 -60.21
CA LEU A 210 36.48 42.31 -61.01
C LEU A 210 36.13 41.83 -62.43
N LEU A 211 35.11 40.99 -62.59
CA LEU A 211 34.62 40.55 -63.89
C LEU A 211 34.07 41.72 -64.71
N GLU A 212 33.26 42.60 -64.11
CA GLU A 212 32.76 43.82 -64.77
C GLU A 212 33.90 44.73 -65.22
N LYS A 213 34.91 44.94 -64.36
CA LYS A 213 36.09 45.74 -64.71
C LYS A 213 36.89 45.10 -65.84
N LYS A 214 37.07 43.78 -65.82
CA LYS A 214 37.74 43.03 -66.89
C LYS A 214 37.01 43.19 -68.22
N GLU A 215 35.69 43.04 -68.25
CA GLU A 215 34.88 43.25 -69.46
C GLU A 215 35.00 44.68 -70.00
N TRP A 216 35.08 45.68 -69.12
CA TRP A 216 35.29 47.07 -69.52
C TRP A 216 36.65 47.26 -70.19
N VAL A 217 37.74 46.71 -69.61
CA VAL A 217 39.09 46.77 -70.21
C VAL A 217 39.14 46.04 -71.55
N GLU A 218 38.52 44.87 -71.67
CA GLU A 218 38.44 44.11 -72.93
C GLU A 218 37.71 44.90 -74.04
N LYS A 219 36.60 45.58 -73.71
CA LYS A 219 35.88 46.46 -74.65
C LYS A 219 36.73 47.66 -75.07
N GLU A 220 37.48 48.27 -74.16
CA GLU A 220 38.34 49.42 -74.48
C GLU A 220 39.56 48.99 -75.34
N ILE A 221 40.14 47.82 -75.08
CA ILE A 221 41.14 47.19 -75.95
C ILE A 221 40.56 47.00 -77.35
N GLN A 222 39.37 46.41 -77.48
CA GLN A 222 38.72 46.19 -78.78
C GLN A 222 38.48 47.51 -79.53
N LYS A 223 38.03 48.55 -78.83
CA LYS A 223 37.80 49.89 -79.39
C LYS A 223 39.09 50.55 -79.88
N LYS A 224 40.17 50.53 -79.09
CA LYS A 224 41.48 51.06 -79.50
C LYS A 224 42.06 50.33 -80.71
N MET A 225 41.87 49.01 -80.77
CA MET A 225 42.25 48.18 -81.91
C MET A 225 41.42 48.51 -83.17
N ALA A 226 40.13 48.83 -83.03
CA ALA A 226 39.28 49.24 -84.15
C ALA A 226 39.58 50.65 -84.68
N ASN A 227 40.12 51.55 -83.84
CA ASN A 227 40.41 52.95 -84.17
C ASN A 227 41.81 53.19 -84.78
N SER A 228 42.56 52.14 -85.17
CA SER A 228 43.89 52.23 -85.80
C SER A 228 45.01 52.83 -84.92
N GLU A 229 44.88 52.84 -83.59
CA GLU A 229 45.98 53.22 -82.69
C GLU A 229 47.11 52.16 -82.70
N SER A 230 48.37 52.59 -82.52
CA SER A 230 49.52 51.66 -82.42
C SER A 230 49.28 50.59 -81.34
N PRO A 231 49.70 49.33 -81.57
CA PRO A 231 49.66 48.28 -80.56
C PRO A 231 50.32 48.67 -79.22
N GLU A 232 51.26 49.61 -79.21
CA GLU A 232 51.91 50.13 -78.00
C GLU A 232 50.94 50.90 -77.07
N SER A 233 49.94 51.62 -77.60
CA SER A 233 48.90 52.31 -76.81
C SER A 233 48.01 51.33 -76.03
N CYS A 234 47.90 50.09 -76.52
CA CYS A 234 47.08 49.02 -75.95
C CYS A 234 47.85 48.15 -74.93
N MET A 235 49.18 48.20 -74.90
CA MET A 235 50.00 47.38 -74.01
C MET A 235 49.68 47.55 -72.50
N PRO A 236 49.51 48.76 -71.94
CA PRO A 236 49.19 48.89 -70.52
C PRO A 236 47.83 48.28 -70.16
N LEU A 237 46.82 48.43 -71.03
CA LEU A 237 45.50 47.80 -70.85
C LEU A 237 45.57 46.27 -70.94
N ARG A 238 46.45 45.74 -71.79
CA ARG A 238 46.67 44.30 -71.93
C ARG A 238 47.31 43.70 -70.69
N VAL A 239 48.28 44.40 -70.10
CA VAL A 239 48.88 44.02 -68.80
C VAL A 239 47.84 44.08 -67.69
N GLU A 240 47.03 45.14 -67.62
CA GLU A 240 45.93 45.24 -66.64
C GLU A 240 44.94 44.08 -66.80
N ASN A 241 44.57 43.72 -68.03
CA ASN A 241 43.68 42.58 -68.29
C ASN A 241 44.29 41.24 -67.80
N SER A 242 45.58 41.01 -68.02
CA SER A 242 46.27 39.82 -67.50
C SER A 242 46.27 39.79 -65.97
N THR A 243 46.52 40.92 -65.31
CA THR A 243 46.49 41.00 -63.84
C THR A 243 45.09 40.76 -63.27
N LEU A 244 44.04 41.32 -63.89
CA LEU A 244 42.65 41.07 -63.48
C LEU A 244 42.27 39.60 -63.68
N GLN A 245 42.72 38.99 -64.78
CA GLN A 245 42.47 37.58 -65.06
C GLN A 245 43.12 36.65 -64.02
N GLU A 246 44.34 36.97 -63.58
CA GLU A 246 45.00 36.26 -62.47
C GLU A 246 44.28 36.45 -61.13
N GLN A 247 43.88 37.69 -60.80
CA GLN A 247 43.13 37.99 -59.57
C GLN A 247 41.79 37.23 -59.51
N ILE A 248 41.03 37.24 -60.61
CA ILE A 248 39.77 36.49 -60.74
C ILE A 248 40.03 34.98 -60.57
N TYR A 249 41.08 34.44 -61.18
CA TYR A 249 41.43 33.03 -61.06
C TYR A 249 41.75 32.63 -59.61
N HIS A 250 42.58 33.42 -58.91
CA HIS A 250 42.92 33.15 -57.52
C HIS A 250 41.71 33.25 -56.60
N LEU A 251 40.88 34.29 -56.76
CA LEU A 251 39.68 34.48 -55.97
C LEU A 251 38.69 33.31 -56.19
N GLN A 252 38.52 32.86 -57.44
CA GLN A 252 37.68 31.71 -57.77
C GLN A 252 38.18 30.41 -57.11
N LYS A 253 39.51 30.19 -57.03
CA LYS A 253 40.08 29.04 -56.33
C LYS A 253 39.79 29.07 -54.82
N VAL A 254 39.90 30.24 -54.18
CA VAL A 254 39.59 30.37 -52.75
C VAL A 254 38.08 30.19 -52.51
N ILE A 255 37.22 30.75 -53.36
CA ILE A 255 35.76 30.56 -53.28
C ILE A 255 35.40 29.07 -53.37
N LEU A 256 35.99 28.33 -54.33
CA LEU A 256 35.75 26.89 -54.47
C LEU A 256 36.17 26.12 -53.21
N TYR A 257 37.30 26.46 -52.60
CA TYR A 257 37.75 25.84 -51.36
C TYR A 257 36.80 26.14 -50.19
N GLN A 258 36.37 27.40 -50.05
CA GLN A 258 35.43 27.80 -48.99
C GLN A 258 34.06 27.13 -49.17
N HIS A 259 33.55 27.03 -50.40
CA HIS A 259 32.33 26.27 -50.70
C HIS A 259 32.46 24.79 -50.34
N GLN A 260 33.62 24.17 -50.59
CA GLN A 260 33.85 22.78 -50.20
C GLN A 260 33.82 22.62 -48.67
N LEU A 261 34.43 23.56 -47.93
CA LEU A 261 34.40 23.55 -46.47
C LEU A 261 32.96 23.71 -45.94
N LEU A 262 32.19 24.65 -46.50
CA LEU A 262 30.79 24.86 -46.13
C LEU A 262 29.95 23.60 -46.38
N ARG A 263 30.10 22.96 -47.55
CA ARG A 263 29.42 21.69 -47.87
C ARG A 263 29.76 20.59 -46.88
N ASN A 264 31.02 20.49 -46.44
CA ASN A 264 31.42 19.48 -45.46
C ASN A 264 30.75 19.72 -44.09
N VAL A 265 30.67 20.98 -43.65
CA VAL A 265 29.99 21.33 -42.38
C VAL A 265 28.47 21.09 -42.49
N ILE A 266 27.84 21.45 -43.61
CA ILE A 266 26.42 21.16 -43.85
C ILE A 266 26.18 19.64 -43.82
N HIS A 267 27.04 18.86 -44.46
CA HIS A 267 26.92 17.41 -44.43
C HIS A 267 27.08 16.84 -43.01
N GLU A 268 28.02 17.36 -42.21
CA GLU A 268 28.15 17.00 -40.78
C GLU A 268 26.85 17.32 -40.03
N THR A 269 26.24 18.48 -40.25
CA THR A 269 24.95 18.82 -39.63
C THR A 269 23.80 17.92 -40.09
N GLU A 270 23.74 17.55 -41.38
CA GLU A 270 22.73 16.63 -41.92
C GLU A 270 22.88 15.23 -41.32
N THR A 271 24.11 14.72 -41.17
CA THR A 271 24.35 13.42 -40.54
C THR A 271 23.90 13.38 -39.09
N LEU A 272 24.20 14.43 -38.31
CA LEU A 272 23.69 14.58 -36.94
C LEU A 272 22.17 14.68 -36.88
N ASN A 273 21.55 15.41 -37.81
CA ASN A 273 20.10 15.53 -37.89
C ASN A 273 19.42 14.19 -38.21
N ASN A 274 19.99 13.39 -39.11
CA ASN A 274 19.50 12.04 -39.40
C ASN A 274 19.60 11.11 -38.18
N GLU A 275 20.66 11.25 -37.37
CA GLU A 275 20.79 10.48 -36.14
C GLU A 275 19.74 10.90 -35.09
N LEU A 276 19.50 12.21 -34.93
CA LEU A 276 18.43 12.72 -34.09
C LEU A 276 17.06 12.18 -34.52
N GLN A 277 16.79 12.15 -35.83
CA GLN A 277 15.54 11.61 -36.37
C GLN A 277 15.36 10.10 -36.07
N ARG A 278 16.43 9.30 -36.07
CA ARG A 278 16.38 7.89 -35.64
C ARG A 278 16.08 7.76 -34.15
N GLN A 279 16.64 8.66 -33.33
CA GLN A 279 16.34 8.71 -31.91
C GLN A 279 14.87 9.07 -31.66
N ASP A 280 14.32 10.03 -32.40
CA ASP A 280 12.88 10.38 -32.32
C ASP A 280 11.98 9.19 -32.69
N GLN A 281 12.34 8.42 -33.74
CA GLN A 281 11.61 7.21 -34.11
C GLN A 281 11.63 6.15 -32.98
N THR A 282 12.79 5.93 -32.37
CA THR A 282 12.89 4.99 -31.24
C THR A 282 12.13 5.47 -30.00
N ILE A 283 12.09 6.78 -29.76
CA ILE A 283 11.25 7.37 -28.72
C ILE A 283 9.76 7.09 -29.00
N ASP A 284 9.31 7.26 -30.24
CA ASP A 284 7.91 7.02 -30.61
C ASP A 284 7.52 5.53 -30.56
N ASP A 285 8.44 4.62 -30.91
CA ASP A 285 8.25 3.18 -30.72
C ASP A 285 8.09 2.82 -29.23
N LEU A 286 8.95 3.40 -28.37
CA LEU A 286 8.87 3.20 -26.92
C LEU A 286 7.58 3.79 -26.33
N LYS A 287 7.16 4.99 -26.77
CA LYS A 287 5.87 5.57 -26.37
C LYS A 287 4.71 4.65 -26.75
N SER A 288 4.70 4.12 -27.96
CA SER A 288 3.67 3.18 -28.43
C SER A 288 3.63 1.91 -27.58
N ARG A 289 4.81 1.40 -27.19
CA ARG A 289 4.92 0.25 -26.29
C ARG A 289 4.46 0.55 -24.86
N ILE A 290 4.74 1.74 -24.34
CA ILE A 290 4.22 2.19 -23.04
C ILE A 290 2.69 2.22 -23.07
N VAL A 291 2.09 2.82 -24.10
CA VAL A 291 0.62 2.87 -24.25
C VAL A 291 0.03 1.46 -24.30
N ALA A 292 0.63 0.53 -25.05
CA ALA A 292 0.17 -0.86 -25.10
C ALA A 292 0.27 -1.59 -23.75
N LEU A 293 1.34 -1.34 -22.98
CA LEU A 293 1.49 -1.90 -21.64
C LEU A 293 0.52 -1.24 -20.63
N GLU A 294 0.23 0.04 -20.78
CA GLU A 294 -0.76 0.75 -19.96
C GLU A 294 -2.17 0.22 -20.20
N THR A 295 -2.55 -0.06 -21.45
CA THR A 295 -3.84 -0.69 -21.77
C THR A 295 -3.92 -2.10 -21.20
N GLN A 296 -2.86 -2.91 -21.35
CA GLN A 296 -2.81 -4.25 -20.73
C GLN A 296 -2.91 -4.19 -19.21
N ASN A 297 -2.20 -3.26 -18.55
CA ASN A 297 -2.29 -3.09 -17.11
C ASN A 297 -3.69 -2.64 -16.67
N ARG A 298 -4.35 -1.79 -17.46
CA ARG A 298 -5.73 -1.39 -17.20
C ARG A 298 -6.68 -2.58 -17.31
N GLU A 299 -6.57 -3.39 -18.37
CA GLU A 299 -7.36 -4.61 -18.54
C GLU A 299 -7.12 -5.62 -17.41
N LEU A 300 -5.87 -5.82 -16.99
CA LEU A 300 -5.55 -6.68 -15.85
C LEU A 300 -6.16 -6.15 -14.55
N LYS A 301 -6.11 -4.83 -14.34
CA LYS A 301 -6.74 -4.19 -13.18
C LYS A 301 -8.25 -4.38 -13.19
N ASP A 302 -8.91 -4.14 -14.33
CA ASP A 302 -10.35 -4.32 -14.49
C ASP A 302 -10.75 -5.80 -14.27
N ASN A 303 -9.95 -6.75 -14.76
CA ASN A 303 -10.14 -8.17 -14.49
C ASN A 303 -10.00 -8.51 -13.00
N VAL A 304 -8.99 -7.99 -12.31
CA VAL A 304 -8.81 -8.18 -10.87
C VAL A 304 -9.98 -7.60 -10.09
N GLU A 305 -10.47 -6.41 -10.47
CA GLU A 305 -11.66 -5.81 -9.87
C GLU A 305 -12.91 -6.68 -10.11
N TYR A 306 -13.10 -7.17 -11.34
CA TYR A 306 -14.18 -8.10 -11.68
C TYR A 306 -14.16 -9.37 -10.82
N TRP A 307 -13.00 -10.02 -10.69
CA TRP A 307 -12.84 -11.21 -9.84
C TRP A 307 -12.96 -10.89 -8.35
N SER A 308 -12.54 -9.70 -7.90
CA SER A 308 -12.72 -9.23 -6.52
C SER A 308 -14.20 -9.05 -6.19
N ILE A 309 -14.97 -8.46 -7.09
CA ILE A 309 -16.43 -8.31 -6.96
C ILE A 309 -17.10 -9.68 -6.99
N HIS A 310 -16.72 -10.57 -7.90
CA HIS A 310 -17.30 -11.91 -8.02
C HIS A 310 -16.95 -12.83 -6.84
N SER A 311 -15.74 -12.73 -6.29
CA SER A 311 -15.36 -13.47 -5.08
C SER A 311 -16.08 -12.94 -3.84
N LYS A 312 -16.26 -11.62 -3.72
CA LYS A 312 -17.14 -11.03 -2.71
C LYS A 312 -18.58 -11.52 -2.89
N LEU A 313 -19.13 -11.58 -4.10
CA LEU A 313 -20.50 -12.05 -4.34
C LEU A 313 -20.69 -13.56 -4.02
N LYS A 314 -19.69 -14.41 -4.31
CA LYS A 314 -19.71 -15.83 -3.93
C LYS A 314 -19.58 -16.03 -2.42
N ASN A 315 -18.77 -15.23 -1.74
CA ASN A 315 -18.64 -15.24 -0.28
C ASN A 315 -19.84 -14.57 0.43
N SER A 316 -20.57 -13.70 -0.27
CA SER A 316 -21.82 -13.06 0.18
C SER A 316 -23.07 -13.87 -0.15
N LYS A 317 -22.95 -15.03 -0.81
CA LYS A 317 -24.00 -16.05 -0.82
C LYS A 317 -23.96 -16.77 0.53
N ALA A 318 -24.26 -16.02 1.59
CA ALA A 318 -24.62 -16.57 2.87
C ALA A 318 -25.70 -17.62 2.58
N VAL A 319 -25.44 -18.83 3.06
CA VAL A 319 -26.40 -19.93 3.11
C VAL A 319 -27.72 -19.32 3.57
N SER A 320 -28.73 -19.26 2.68
CA SER A 320 -30.11 -19.08 3.12
C SER A 320 -30.46 -20.36 3.87
N VAL A 321 -30.08 -20.42 5.14
CA VAL A 321 -30.58 -21.43 6.06
C VAL A 321 -32.05 -21.12 6.19
N ASN A 322 -32.90 -21.91 5.53
CA ASN A 322 -34.33 -21.88 5.76
C ASN A 322 -34.54 -22.00 7.29
N GLU A 323 -35.05 -20.97 7.93
CA GLU A 323 -35.34 -20.95 9.38
C GLU A 323 -36.24 -22.13 9.79
N SER A 324 -37.02 -22.67 8.86
CA SER A 324 -37.86 -23.85 9.06
C SER A 324 -37.09 -25.15 9.35
N ALA A 325 -35.80 -25.25 9.00
CA ALA A 325 -35.00 -26.43 9.31
C ALA A 325 -34.45 -26.42 10.75
N PHE A 326 -34.27 -25.24 11.35
CA PHE A 326 -33.73 -25.10 12.70
C PHE A 326 -34.79 -25.40 13.77
N GLU A 327 -36.08 -25.15 13.48
CA GLU A 327 -37.18 -25.52 14.37
C GLU A 327 -37.37 -27.03 14.49
N ILE A 328 -37.20 -27.78 13.40
CA ILE A 328 -37.46 -29.23 13.39
C ILE A 328 -36.30 -30.03 14.01
N MET A 329 -35.07 -29.52 13.94
CA MET A 329 -33.86 -30.29 14.27
C MET A 329 -33.05 -29.74 15.45
N SER A 330 -33.60 -28.76 16.18
CA SER A 330 -32.99 -28.29 17.43
C SER A 330 -33.09 -29.37 18.52
N PRO A 331 -31.99 -29.68 19.25
CA PRO A 331 -31.99 -30.64 20.35
C PRO A 331 -33.06 -30.36 21.43
N TYR A 332 -33.48 -29.10 21.55
CA TYR A 332 -34.53 -28.66 22.47
C TYR A 332 -35.94 -29.07 22.02
N PHE A 333 -36.20 -29.20 20.71
CA PHE A 333 -37.49 -29.64 20.19
C PHE A 333 -37.72 -31.15 20.39
N MET A 334 -36.65 -31.97 20.26
CA MET A 334 -36.70 -33.40 20.60
C MET A 334 -37.06 -33.65 22.07
N LEU A 335 -36.50 -32.85 22.99
CA LEU A 335 -36.82 -32.94 24.42
C LEU A 335 -38.29 -32.56 24.72
N LEU A 336 -38.87 -31.64 23.93
CA LEU A 336 -40.26 -31.24 24.08
C LEU A 336 -41.24 -32.35 23.66
N ASN A 337 -40.91 -33.10 22.61
CA ASN A 337 -41.71 -34.24 22.14
C ASN A 337 -41.66 -35.44 23.09
N LEU A 338 -40.51 -35.70 23.71
CA LEU A 338 -40.36 -36.76 24.73
C LEU A 338 -41.20 -36.48 25.99
N ARG A 339 -41.48 -35.21 26.31
CA ARG A 339 -42.34 -34.82 27.42
C ARG A 339 -43.83 -35.02 27.12
N LYS A 340 -44.25 -34.92 25.85
CA LYS A 340 -45.65 -35.10 25.42
C LYS A 340 -46.10 -36.56 25.30
N GLN A 341 -45.18 -37.52 25.26
CA GLN A 341 -45.51 -38.96 25.20
C GLN A 341 -45.69 -39.64 26.57
N LYS A 342 -45.61 -38.89 27.67
CA LYS A 342 -45.69 -39.42 29.05
C LYS A 342 -46.92 -38.96 29.85
N THR A 343 -47.92 -38.42 29.17
CA THR A 343 -49.28 -38.17 29.67
C THR A 343 -50.24 -38.92 28.78
#